data_AF-A0A6L8VF70-F1
#
_entry.id   AF-A0A6L8VF70-F1
#
_cell.length_a   1.000
_cell.length_b   1.000
_cell.length_c   1.000
_cell.angle_alpha   90.00
_cell.angle_beta   90.00
_cell.angle_gamma   90.00
#
_symmetry.space_group_name_H-M   'P 1'
#
loop_
_entity.id
_entity.type
_entity.pdbx_description
1 polymer ?
#
loop_
_entity_poly.entity_id
_entity_poly.type
_entity_poly.pdbx_seq_one_letter_code
_entity_poly.pdbx_strand_id
1 'polypeptide(L)'
;MPAFSDVLAYAALSLGRLMLGGYFVASGLRHLAMRDRIAADLAARGMPQPMGLAMAAAGVQILLGALLGLGLMVTLPALLLALFTGGVSAGMLNFWTMAEPERGAAQAAFLGNVAVIGGLVLAAATPWVRFG
;
A
#
# COMPACT_ATOMS: atom_id res chain seq x y z
N MET A 1 -25.92 -4.77 -25.48
CA MET A 1 -25.38 -5.64 -24.40
C MET A 1 -23.87 -5.51 -24.41
N PRO A 2 -23.20 -5.34 -23.26
CA PRO A 2 -21.73 -5.33 -23.22
C PRO A 2 -21.17 -6.65 -23.75
N ALA A 3 -20.00 -6.61 -24.40
CA ALA A 3 -19.35 -7.84 -24.87
C ALA A 3 -18.85 -8.66 -23.67
N PHE A 4 -18.75 -9.98 -23.82
CA PHE A 4 -18.23 -10.85 -22.75
C PHE A 4 -16.82 -10.43 -22.29
N SER A 5 -15.98 -9.95 -23.22
CA SER A 5 -14.67 -9.38 -22.94
C SER A 5 -14.72 -8.19 -21.98
N ASP A 6 -15.76 -7.35 -22.10
CA ASP A 6 -15.92 -6.17 -21.26
C ASP A 6 -16.24 -6.58 -19.84
N VAL A 7 -17.19 -7.53 -19.66
CA VAL A 7 -17.56 -8.08 -18.35
C VAL A 7 -16.34 -8.70 -17.66
N LEU A 8 -15.54 -9.49 -18.39
CA LEU A 8 -14.33 -10.09 -17.86
C LEU A 8 -13.30 -9.04 -17.43
N ALA A 9 -13.10 -8.00 -18.24
CA ALA A 9 -12.20 -6.90 -17.91
C ALA A 9 -12.66 -6.16 -16.64
N TYR A 10 -13.96 -5.86 -16.52
CA TYR A 10 -14.51 -5.21 -15.32
C TYR A 10 -14.36 -6.07 -14.07
N ALA A 11 -14.63 -7.38 -14.17
CA ALA A 11 -14.47 -8.30 -13.06
C ALA A 11 -12.99 -8.37 -12.61
N ALA A 12 -12.07 -8.48 -13.57
CA ALA A 12 -10.64 -8.53 -13.29
C ALA A 12 -10.14 -7.23 -12.63
N LEU A 13 -10.54 -6.06 -13.14
CA LEU A 13 -10.19 -4.77 -12.55
C LEU A 13 -10.73 -4.59 -11.14
N SER A 14 -11.99 -4.97 -10.92
CA SER A 14 -12.62 -4.87 -9.60
C SER A 14 -11.95 -5.80 -8.59
N LEU A 15 -11.64 -7.03 -9.00
CA LEU A 15 -10.92 -7.99 -8.18
C LEU A 15 -9.51 -7.49 -7.84
N GLY A 16 -8.76 -6.99 -8.83
CA GLY A 16 -7.42 -6.46 -8.60
C GLY A 16 -7.40 -5.28 -7.62
N ARG A 17 -8.37 -4.36 -7.74
CA ARG A 17 -8.55 -3.26 -6.79
C ARG A 17 -8.90 -3.75 -5.40
N LEU A 18 -9.80 -4.72 -5.28
CA LEU A 18 -10.17 -5.33 -4.01
C LEU A 18 -8.98 -6.02 -3.33
N MET A 19 -8.14 -6.72 -4.09
CA MET A 19 -6.93 -7.37 -3.57
C MET A 19 -5.90 -6.35 -3.09
N LEU A 20 -5.61 -5.31 -3.90
CA LEU A 20 -4.69 -4.24 -3.50
C LEU A 20 -5.22 -3.47 -2.28
N GLY A 21 -6.47 -3.03 -2.33
CA GLY A 21 -7.12 -2.33 -1.22
C GLY A 21 -7.17 -3.16 0.05
N GLY A 22 -7.57 -4.43 -0.07
CA GLY A 22 -7.62 -5.39 1.04
C GLY A 22 -6.25 -5.63 1.68
N TYR A 23 -5.17 -5.72 0.88
CA TYR A 23 -3.81 -5.78 1.39
C TYR A 23 -3.48 -4.57 2.29
N PHE A 24 -3.80 -3.35 1.85
CA PHE A 24 -3.54 -2.15 2.65
C PHE A 24 -4.41 -2.05 3.90
N VAL A 25 -5.68 -2.43 3.83
CA VAL A 25 -6.57 -2.47 5.01
C VAL A 25 -6.03 -3.46 6.04
N ALA A 26 -5.71 -4.69 5.62
CA ALA A 26 -5.15 -5.70 6.50
C ALA A 26 -3.79 -5.26 7.08
N SER A 27 -2.93 -4.67 6.25
CA SER A 27 -1.65 -4.13 6.68
C SER A 27 -1.83 -3.01 7.71
N GLY A 28 -2.71 -2.04 7.46
CA GLY A 28 -2.96 -0.93 8.37
C GLY A 28 -3.56 -1.39 9.70
N LEU A 29 -4.50 -2.33 9.72
CA LEU A 29 -5.02 -2.93 10.96
C LEU A 29 -3.91 -3.60 11.77
N ARG A 30 -3.03 -4.35 11.08
CA ARG A 30 -1.84 -4.95 11.71
C ARG A 30 -0.88 -3.89 12.24
N HIS A 31 -0.68 -2.77 11.54
CA HIS A 31 0.14 -1.65 12.02
C HIS A 31 -0.47 -0.98 13.26
N LEU A 32 -1.80 -0.84 13.35
CA LEU A 32 -2.45 -0.35 14.57
C LEU A 32 -2.24 -1.30 15.76
N ALA A 33 -2.31 -2.62 15.51
CA ALA A 33 -2.04 -3.63 16.52
C ALA A 33 -0.58 -3.59 17.00
N MET A 34 0.37 -3.29 16.10
CA MET A 34 1.81 -3.21 16.39
C MET A 34 2.31 -1.78 16.61
N ARG A 35 1.41 -0.80 16.85
CA ARG A 35 1.75 0.63 16.88
C ARG A 35 2.88 0.97 17.85
N ASP A 36 2.94 0.31 19.01
CA ASP A 36 3.97 0.56 20.02
C ASP A 36 5.36 0.13 19.53
N ARG A 37 5.44 -1.01 18.83
CA ARG A 37 6.67 -1.49 18.20
C ARG A 37 7.11 -0.54 17.08
N ILE A 38 6.20 -0.15 16.19
CA ILE A 38 6.50 0.77 15.09
C ILE A 38 6.94 2.13 15.63
N ALA A 39 6.29 2.63 16.69
CA ALA A 39 6.68 3.87 17.34
C ALA A 39 8.09 3.77 17.96
N ALA A 40 8.46 2.64 18.56
CA ALA A 40 9.81 2.41 19.05
C ALA A 40 10.84 2.41 17.90
N ASP A 41 10.55 1.75 16.78
CA ASP A 41 11.41 1.73 15.60
C ASP A 41 11.60 3.13 14.98
N LEU A 42 10.53 3.93 14.94
CA LEU A 42 10.58 5.33 14.49
C LEU A 42 11.36 6.22 15.46
N ALA A 43 11.20 6.02 16.78
CA ALA A 43 11.94 6.76 17.80
C ALA A 43 13.46 6.49 17.72
N ALA A 44 13.85 5.22 17.51
CA ALA A 44 15.25 4.84 17.31
C ALA A 44 15.90 5.52 16.09
N ARG A 45 15.08 5.96 15.13
CA ARG A 45 15.51 6.69 13.93
C ARG A 45 15.40 8.21 14.07
N GLY A 46 15.09 8.72 15.26
CA GLY A 46 15.02 10.16 15.55
C GLY A 46 13.80 10.87 14.96
N MET A 47 12.74 10.12 14.59
CA MET A 47 11.54 10.73 14.01
C MET A 47 10.75 11.53 15.05
N PRO A 48 10.24 12.72 14.71
CA PRO A 48 9.37 13.49 15.59
C PRO A 48 8.02 12.77 15.76
N GLN A 49 7.47 12.81 16.97
CA GLN A 49 6.15 12.22 17.31
C GLN A 49 5.96 10.77 16.80
N PRO A 50 6.79 9.80 17.22
CA PRO A 50 6.79 8.45 16.66
C PRO A 50 5.43 7.74 16.70
N MET A 51 4.69 7.87 17.81
CA MET A 51 3.36 7.29 17.95
C MET A 51 2.35 7.91 16.99
N GLY A 52 2.39 9.23 16.83
CA GLY A 52 1.52 9.95 15.89
C GLY A 52 1.76 9.51 14.46
N LEU A 53 3.02 9.37 14.06
CA LEU A 53 3.40 8.85 12.73
C LEU A 53 2.96 7.40 12.53
N ALA A 54 3.15 6.52 13.52
CA ALA A 54 2.71 5.13 13.44
C ALA A 54 1.18 5.02 13.25
N MET A 55 0.41 5.79 14.02
CA MET A 55 -1.05 5.83 13.90
C MET A 55 -1.51 6.44 12.58
N ALA A 56 -0.87 7.53 12.14
CA ALA A 56 -1.18 8.18 10.86
C ALA A 56 -0.90 7.25 9.67
N ALA A 57 0.27 6.59 9.67
CA ALA A 57 0.63 5.62 8.63
C ALA A 57 -0.40 4.47 8.54
N ALA A 58 -0.86 3.97 9.68
CA ALA A 58 -1.87 2.92 9.71
C ALA A 58 -3.25 3.43 9.24
N GLY A 59 -3.65 4.64 9.67
CA GLY A 59 -4.90 5.27 9.23
C GLY A 59 -4.94 5.54 7.73
N VAL A 60 -3.83 6.02 7.15
CA VAL A 60 -3.67 6.22 5.70
C VAL A 60 -3.84 4.90 4.94
N GLN A 61 -3.19 3.82 5.39
CA GLN A 61 -3.31 2.50 4.77
C GLN A 61 -4.77 2.00 4.78
N ILE A 62 -5.46 2.11 5.93
CA ILE A 62 -6.84 1.64 6.06
C ILE A 62 -7.78 2.46 5.19
N LEU A 63 -7.72 3.79 5.30
CA LEU A 63 -8.64 4.68 4.59
C LEU A 63 -8.47 4.57 3.07
N LEU A 64 -7.25 4.73 2.59
CA LEU A 64 -6.98 4.68 1.15
C LEU A 64 -7.16 3.27 0.58
N GLY A 65 -6.80 2.24 1.35
CA GLY A 65 -7.02 0.85 0.98
C GLY A 65 -8.51 0.52 0.83
N ALA A 66 -9.35 0.99 1.76
CA ALA A 66 -10.80 0.81 1.67
C ALA A 66 -11.41 1.57 0.48
N LEU A 67 -11.01 2.83 0.26
CA LEU A 67 -11.46 3.63 -0.88
C LEU A 67 -11.12 2.95 -2.22
N LEU A 68 -9.89 2.44 -2.35
CA LEU A 68 -9.43 1.72 -3.53
C LEU A 68 -10.16 0.39 -3.70
N GLY A 69 -10.23 -0.42 -2.64
CA GLY A 69 -10.79 -1.76 -2.68
C GLY A 69 -12.28 -1.80 -2.97
N LEU A 70 -13.03 -0.84 -2.43
CA LEU A 70 -14.47 -0.68 -2.69
C LEU A 70 -14.75 0.06 -4.01
N GLY A 71 -13.72 0.57 -4.69
CA GLY A 71 -13.86 1.30 -5.94
C GLY A 71 -14.51 2.69 -5.81
N LEU A 72 -14.63 3.23 -4.59
CA LEU A 72 -15.22 4.54 -4.32
C LEU A 72 -14.37 5.67 -4.95
N MET A 73 -13.05 5.56 -4.81
CA MET A 73 -12.06 6.38 -5.49
C MET A 73 -10.88 5.48 -5.88
N VAL A 74 -10.41 5.57 -7.12
CA VAL A 74 -9.37 4.66 -7.62
C VAL A 74 -8.03 5.39 -7.80
N THR A 75 -8.00 6.39 -8.69
CA THR A 75 -6.74 7.04 -9.10
C THR A 75 -6.01 7.70 -7.93
N LEU A 76 -6.71 8.53 -7.14
CA LEU A 76 -6.06 9.28 -6.06
C LEU A 76 -5.57 8.37 -4.91
N PRO A 77 -6.39 7.45 -4.34
CA PRO A 77 -5.90 6.54 -3.31
C PRO A 77 -4.76 5.64 -3.79
N ALA A 78 -4.81 5.15 -5.03
CA ALA A 78 -3.77 4.30 -5.57
C ALA A 78 -2.42 5.04 -5.69
N LEU A 79 -2.41 6.27 -6.21
CA LEU A 79 -1.18 7.07 -6.30
C LEU A 79 -0.63 7.46 -4.92
N LEU A 80 -1.51 7.84 -3.98
CA LEU A 80 -1.09 8.16 -2.61
C LEU A 80 -0.51 6.94 -1.89
N LEU A 81 -1.12 5.75 -2.05
CA LEU A 81 -0.57 4.51 -1.52
C LEU A 81 0.76 4.13 -2.18
N ALA A 82 0.93 4.41 -3.48
CA ALA A 82 2.17 4.15 -4.20
C ALA A 82 3.31 5.03 -3.65
N LEU A 83 3.04 6.33 -3.47
CA LEU A 83 3.98 7.27 -2.87
C LEU A 83 4.30 6.91 -1.42
N PHE A 84 3.29 6.56 -0.62
CA PHE A 84 3.45 6.12 0.76
C PHE A 84 4.35 4.88 0.83
N THR A 85 4.03 3.82 0.08
CA THR A 85 4.81 2.58 0.05
C THR A 85 6.24 2.82 -0.42
N GLY A 86 6.44 3.65 -1.46
CA GLY A 86 7.77 4.02 -1.94
C GLY A 86 8.61 4.74 -0.89
N GLY A 87 8.02 5.76 -0.25
CA GLY A 87 8.69 6.54 0.80
C GLY A 87 9.05 5.70 2.02
N VAL A 88 8.12 4.89 2.52
CA VAL A 88 8.36 3.98 3.66
C VAL A 88 9.42 2.94 3.31
N SER A 89 9.36 2.35 2.10
CA SER A 89 10.35 1.35 1.66
C SER A 89 11.76 1.92 1.60
N ALA A 90 11.93 3.10 0.98
CA ALA A 90 13.23 3.74 0.87
C ALA A 90 13.79 4.15 2.25
N GLY A 91 12.93 4.59 3.17
CA GLY A 91 13.34 5.03 4.51
C GLY A 91 13.60 3.89 5.50
N MET A 92 12.84 2.79 5.42
CA MET A 92 12.86 1.73 6.44
C MET A 92 13.65 0.48 6.03
N LEU A 93 13.68 0.15 4.73
CA LEU A 93 14.33 -1.04 4.19
C LEU A 93 15.69 -0.72 3.58
N ASN A 94 16.50 0.12 4.22
CA ASN A 94 17.83 0.55 3.78
C ASN A 94 18.85 -0.62 3.73
N PHE A 95 18.59 -1.60 2.87
CA PHE A 95 19.30 -2.87 2.78
C PHE A 95 20.74 -2.69 2.32
N TRP A 96 21.02 -1.62 1.58
CA TRP A 96 22.37 -1.22 1.16
C TRP A 96 23.32 -0.95 2.34
N THR A 97 22.80 -0.76 3.55
CA THR A 97 23.59 -0.56 4.78
C THR A 97 23.53 -1.74 5.75
N MET A 98 22.81 -2.82 5.42
CA MET A 98 22.60 -3.97 6.32
C MET A 98 23.60 -5.10 6.05
N ALA A 99 23.93 -5.86 7.09
CA ALA A 99 24.68 -7.11 6.97
C ALA A 99 23.73 -8.31 6.79
N GLU A 100 24.25 -9.46 6.37
CA GLU A 100 23.46 -10.70 6.35
C GLU A 100 23.20 -11.21 7.78
N PRO A 101 22.02 -11.81 8.05
CA PRO A 101 20.95 -12.20 7.10
C PRO A 101 19.87 -11.12 6.86
N GLU A 102 19.94 -9.98 7.56
CA GLU A 102 18.89 -8.95 7.52
C GLU A 102 18.77 -8.29 6.14
N ARG A 103 19.90 -8.12 5.45
CA ARG A 103 19.95 -7.56 4.10
C ARG A 103 19.09 -8.34 3.10
N GLY A 104 19.17 -9.66 3.07
CA GLY A 104 18.39 -10.49 2.15
C GLY A 104 16.88 -10.35 2.37
N ALA A 105 16.44 -10.35 3.63
CA ALA A 105 15.03 -10.16 3.98
C ALA A 105 14.52 -8.75 3.58
N ALA A 106 15.33 -7.71 3.83
CA ALA A 106 14.99 -6.34 3.46
C ALA A 106 14.93 -6.14 1.93
N GLN A 107 15.83 -6.77 1.17
CA GLN A 107 15.78 -6.75 -0.30
C GLN A 107 14.52 -7.40 -0.85
N ALA A 108 14.16 -8.58 -0.34
CA ALA A 108 12.94 -9.26 -0.77
C ALA A 108 11.68 -8.43 -0.45
N ALA A 109 11.62 -7.83 0.74
CA ALA A 109 10.55 -6.92 1.11
C ALA A 109 10.48 -5.68 0.20
N PHE A 110 11.63 -5.10 -0.14
CA PHE A 110 11.70 -3.94 -1.03
C PHE A 110 11.18 -4.27 -2.43
N LEU A 111 11.61 -5.40 -3.02
CA LEU A 111 11.13 -5.86 -4.32
C LEU A 111 9.63 -6.19 -4.29
N GLY A 112 9.13 -6.78 -3.21
CA GLY A 112 7.70 -6.99 -3.01
C GLY A 112 6.92 -5.67 -3.02
N ASN A 113 7.43 -4.65 -2.36
CA ASN A 113 6.82 -3.31 -2.37
C ASN A 113 6.87 -2.65 -3.75
N VAL A 114 7.92 -2.86 -4.54
CA VAL A 114 7.98 -2.41 -5.94
C VAL A 114 6.86 -3.05 -6.78
N ALA A 115 6.61 -4.35 -6.61
CA ALA A 115 5.51 -5.02 -7.29
C ALA A 115 4.13 -4.47 -6.87
N VAL A 116 3.93 -4.21 -5.57
CA VAL A 116 2.70 -3.56 -5.06
C VAL A 116 2.53 -2.17 -5.66
N ILE A 117 3.59 -1.36 -5.72
CA ILE A 117 3.58 -0.04 -6.36
C ILE A 117 3.19 -0.16 -7.83
N GLY A 118 3.75 -1.13 -8.56
CA GLY A 118 3.37 -1.39 -9.96
C GLY A 118 1.86 -1.69 -10.10
N GLY A 119 1.30 -2.53 -9.23
CA GLY A 119 -0.14 -2.81 -9.19
C GLY A 119 -0.98 -1.56 -8.92
N LEU A 120 -0.53 -0.69 -8.01
CA LEU A 120 -1.21 0.57 -7.71
C LEU A 120 -1.17 1.55 -8.89
N VAL A 121 -0.03 1.68 -9.58
CA VAL A 121 0.10 2.53 -10.77
C VAL A 121 -0.83 2.04 -11.89
N LEU A 122 -0.90 0.72 -12.11
CA LEU A 122 -1.85 0.13 -13.06
C LEU A 122 -3.30 0.40 -12.65
N ALA A 123 -3.64 0.24 -11.37
CA ALA A 123 -4.97 0.56 -10.86
C ALA A 123 -5.31 2.04 -11.09
N ALA A 124 -4.35 2.95 -10.87
CA ALA A 124 -4.56 4.38 -11.05
C ALA A 124 -4.82 4.79 -12.51
N ALA A 125 -4.23 4.06 -13.46
CA ALA A 125 -4.40 4.29 -14.90
C ALA A 125 -5.74 3.76 -15.46
N THR A 126 -6.48 2.97 -14.67
CA THR A 126 -7.74 2.39 -15.13
C THR A 126 -8.92 3.35 -14.89
N PRO A 127 -9.89 3.44 -15.81
CA PRO A 127 -11.01 4.37 -15.68
C PRO A 127 -11.76 4.19 -14.36
N TRP A 128 -12.15 5.32 -13.74
CA TRP A 128 -13.21 5.32 -12.74
C TRP A 128 -14.48 4.87 -13.45
N VAL A 129 -15.09 3.77 -12.98
CA VAL A 129 -16.23 3.14 -13.64
C VAL A 129 -17.35 4.17 -13.76
N ARG A 130 -17.58 4.71 -14.96
CA ARG A 130 -18.82 5.40 -15.30
C ARG A 130 -19.76 4.34 -15.83
N PHE A 131 -20.75 3.94 -15.04
CA PHE A 131 -22.00 3.48 -15.62
C PHE A 131 -22.64 4.70 -16.28
N GLY A 132 -22.52 4.77 -17.61
CA GLY A 132 -23.14 5.77 -18.47
C GLY A 132 -23.52 5.12 -19.78
#